data_AF-M4SYZ5-F1
#
_entry.id   AF-M4SYZ5-F1
#
_cell.length_a   1.000
_cell.length_b   1.000
_cell.length_c   1.000
_cell.angle_alpha   90.00
_cell.angle_beta   90.00
_cell.angle_gamma   90.00
#
_symmetry.space_group_name_H-M   'P 1'
#
loop_
_entity.id
_entity.type
_entity.pdbx_description
1 polymer ?
#
loop_
_entity_poly.entity_id
_entity_poly.type
_entity_poly.pdbx_seq_one_letter_code
_entity_poly.pdbx_strand_id
1 'polypeptide(L)'
;MSLDLRRSKIIRRPLLAFPLAFLATLAAFAADGDNSENAADFAVLCRLMRLAERGYDESKPVDIKLSTEYENSIKKATALADFNETNINFHKQQKSFGLKETDKPLPQSPTGKAIAIKINRTAAVAAALANAVEGAAKKTREAKKRANANLEKALYGEGDAIKMDDGGTALLAEANKARLFGADATVNKNCGGGSSASQGANSNAGKTIINDIFCLCIQGEGAGKKLCEHQGTTMSKNDNLFADQITTAKNSWGKLLEACRKHDDEITSTELSAALTAFKARLGANEKAPGDGTAAGKQNILGYIENTGTGCTGQTKQTCVNYAYHFLSDPQQTYPG
;
A
#
# COMPACT_ATOMS: atom_id res chain seq x y z
N MET A 1 1.58 25.87 46.09
CA MET A 1 2.65 25.29 45.24
C MET A 1 2.21 25.39 43.80
N SER A 2 2.85 26.28 43.04
CA SER A 2 2.54 26.57 41.65
C SER A 2 3.04 25.42 40.77
N LEU A 3 2.15 24.82 39.98
CA LEU A 3 2.50 23.77 39.03
C LEU A 3 2.99 24.43 37.73
N ASP A 4 4.30 24.38 37.54
CA ASP A 4 4.98 24.78 36.31
C ASP A 4 4.63 23.81 35.18
N LEU A 5 3.66 24.19 34.35
CA LEU A 5 3.35 23.53 33.09
C LEU A 5 4.45 23.85 32.08
N ARG A 6 5.45 22.97 31.98
CA ARG A 6 6.42 23.00 30.87
C ARG A 6 5.68 22.85 29.55
N ARG A 7 5.60 23.95 28.80
CA ARG A 7 5.20 23.99 27.39
C ARG A 7 6.06 23.01 26.58
N SER A 8 5.47 21.90 26.16
CA SER A 8 6.02 21.08 25.08
C SER A 8 6.13 21.93 23.83
N LYS A 9 7.36 22.07 23.31
CA LYS A 9 7.61 22.65 21.99
C LYS A 9 6.94 21.75 20.95
N ILE A 10 5.86 22.26 20.37
CA ILE A 10 5.27 21.74 19.14
C ILE A 10 6.35 21.92 18.06
N ILE A 11 7.07 20.84 17.75
CA ILE A 11 7.94 20.78 16.58
C ILE A 11 6.99 20.75 15.38
N ARG A 12 6.71 21.92 14.82
CA ARG A 12 6.09 22.06 13.51
C ARG A 12 7.06 21.45 12.49
N ARG A 13 6.86 20.17 12.15
CA ARG A 13 7.51 19.58 10.98
C ARG A 13 7.05 20.39 9.77
N PRO A 14 7.95 20.98 8.97
CA PRO A 14 7.54 21.62 7.73
C PRO A 14 6.93 20.54 6.84
N LEU A 15 5.71 20.79 6.37
CA LEU A 15 5.15 20.11 5.21
C LEU A 15 6.14 20.33 4.07
N LEU A 16 6.99 19.35 3.81
CA LEU A 16 7.78 19.30 2.58
C LEU A 16 6.78 19.10 1.44
N ALA A 17 6.39 20.21 0.83
CA ALA A 17 5.85 20.22 -0.52
C ALA A 17 6.90 19.55 -1.41
N PHE A 18 6.64 18.29 -1.77
CA PHE A 18 7.43 17.61 -2.80
C PHE A 18 7.25 18.40 -4.11
N PRO A 19 8.32 18.90 -4.73
CA PRO A 19 8.21 19.57 -6.01
C PRO A 19 7.93 18.50 -7.07
N LEU A 20 6.70 18.47 -7.53
CA LEU A 20 6.26 17.73 -8.70
C LEU A 20 6.67 18.57 -9.93
N ALA A 21 7.96 18.58 -10.28
CA ALA A 21 8.41 19.29 -11.48
C ALA A 21 9.74 18.76 -12.03
N PHE A 22 9.80 18.79 -13.37
CA PHE A 22 10.92 18.59 -14.28
C PHE A 22 11.27 17.17 -14.73
N LEU A 23 10.45 16.64 -15.64
CA LEU A 23 10.92 15.92 -16.83
C LEU A 23 10.22 16.53 -18.04
N ALA A 24 10.78 17.62 -18.54
CA ALA A 24 10.39 18.19 -19.83
C ALA A 24 11.64 18.47 -20.67
N THR A 25 11.56 17.97 -21.90
CA THR A 25 12.33 18.31 -23.11
C THR A 25 13.59 17.48 -23.43
N LEU A 26 13.41 16.56 -24.39
CA LEU A 26 14.09 16.55 -25.69
C LEU A 26 13.22 15.72 -26.66
N ALA A 27 12.19 16.34 -27.22
CA ALA A 27 11.44 15.76 -28.34
C ALA A 27 12.28 15.92 -29.62
N ALA A 28 13.15 14.94 -29.89
CA ALA A 28 13.54 14.67 -31.26
C ALA A 28 12.28 14.29 -32.05
N PHE A 29 12.20 14.62 -33.34
CA PHE A 29 11.10 14.26 -34.23
C PHE A 29 10.96 12.73 -34.35
N ALA A 30 10.36 12.11 -33.35
CA ALA A 30 9.95 10.73 -33.35
C ALA A 30 8.49 10.65 -33.81
N ALA A 31 8.15 9.55 -34.47
CA ALA A 31 6.76 9.28 -34.82
C ALA A 31 5.92 9.17 -33.53
N ASP A 32 4.66 9.61 -33.56
CA ASP A 32 3.73 9.42 -32.44
C ASP A 32 3.64 7.93 -32.07
N GLY A 33 3.80 7.60 -30.79
CA GLY A 33 3.79 6.22 -30.27
C GLY A 33 5.17 5.59 -30.12
N ASP A 34 6.24 6.38 -30.24
CA ASP A 34 7.62 5.90 -30.22
C ASP A 34 8.43 6.39 -29.02
N ASN A 35 8.04 7.48 -28.34
CA ASN A 35 8.83 8.11 -27.28
C ASN A 35 7.98 8.73 -26.15
N SER A 36 8.02 8.06 -25.00
CA SER A 36 7.70 8.54 -23.65
C SER A 36 6.26 9.00 -23.42
N GLU A 37 5.32 8.60 -24.30
CA GLU A 37 3.91 8.98 -24.22
C GLU A 37 3.20 8.45 -22.96
N ASN A 38 3.78 7.44 -22.31
CA ASN A 38 3.27 6.83 -21.09
C ASN A 38 4.10 7.20 -19.85
N ALA A 39 5.07 8.12 -19.94
CA ALA A 39 6.01 8.40 -18.85
C ALA A 39 5.32 8.88 -17.56
N ALA A 40 4.36 9.80 -17.67
CA ALA A 40 3.60 10.29 -16.51
C ALA A 40 2.75 9.20 -15.85
N ASP A 41 2.21 8.29 -16.66
CA ASP A 41 1.38 7.17 -16.20
C ASP A 41 2.22 6.08 -15.55
N PHE A 42 3.39 5.81 -16.11
CA PHE A 42 4.38 4.94 -15.52
C PHE A 42 4.89 5.45 -14.17
N ALA A 43 5.16 6.76 -14.05
CA ALA A 43 5.63 7.35 -12.80
C ALA A 43 4.64 7.13 -11.62
N VAL A 44 3.33 7.24 -11.86
CA VAL A 44 2.33 6.98 -10.81
C VAL A 44 2.25 5.49 -10.46
N LEU A 45 2.39 4.59 -11.44
CA LEU A 45 2.46 3.14 -11.19
C LEU A 45 3.73 2.75 -10.45
N CYS A 46 4.90 3.30 -10.80
CA CYS A 46 6.15 3.14 -10.05
C CYS A 46 5.95 3.50 -8.58
N ARG A 47 5.33 4.66 -8.30
CA ARG A 47 5.11 5.11 -6.92
C ARG A 47 4.19 4.15 -6.16
N LEU A 48 3.08 3.73 -6.75
CA LEU A 48 2.16 2.76 -6.14
C LEU A 48 2.84 1.41 -5.90
N MET A 49 3.59 0.92 -6.89
CA MET A 49 4.32 -0.34 -6.81
C MET A 49 5.32 -0.32 -5.65
N ARG A 50 6.14 0.73 -5.53
CA ARG A 50 7.17 0.84 -4.49
C ARG A 50 6.58 1.03 -3.09
N LEU A 51 5.44 1.71 -2.98
CA LEU A 51 4.69 1.79 -1.72
C LEU A 51 4.12 0.43 -1.32
N ALA A 52 3.53 -0.29 -2.28
CA ALA A 52 2.98 -1.62 -2.04
C ALA A 52 4.07 -2.64 -1.68
N GLU A 53 5.23 -2.58 -2.34
CA GLU A 53 6.38 -3.45 -2.07
C GLU A 53 6.90 -3.21 -0.65
N ARG A 54 7.00 -1.94 -0.25
CA ARG A 54 7.52 -1.58 1.06
C ARG A 54 6.59 -2.01 2.20
N GLY A 55 5.27 -1.87 1.99
CA GLY A 55 4.26 -2.22 2.98
C GLY A 55 4.37 -1.45 4.30
N TYR A 56 3.44 -1.71 5.20
CA TYR A 56 3.49 -1.25 6.58
C TYR A 56 4.47 -2.09 7.39
N ASP A 57 5.20 -1.46 8.30
CA ASP A 57 6.10 -2.18 9.21
C ASP A 57 5.28 -2.94 10.28
N GLU A 58 5.22 -4.26 10.15
CA GLU A 58 4.56 -5.15 11.12
C GLU A 58 5.41 -5.42 12.36
N SER A 59 6.73 -5.22 12.28
CA SER A 59 7.69 -5.54 13.34
C SER A 59 7.73 -4.47 14.42
N LYS A 60 7.43 -3.21 14.06
CA LYS A 60 7.39 -2.11 15.03
C LYS A 60 6.29 -2.36 16.05
N PRO A 61 6.65 -2.54 17.34
CA PRO A 61 5.64 -2.63 18.38
C PRO A 61 4.85 -1.32 18.39
N VAL A 62 3.53 -1.44 18.54
CA VAL A 62 2.72 -0.30 18.97
C VAL A 62 3.20 0.00 20.38
N ASP A 63 4.02 1.04 20.51
CA ASP A 63 4.81 1.34 21.69
C ASP A 63 3.94 1.92 22.80
N ILE A 64 3.15 1.03 23.39
CA ILE A 64 2.26 1.34 24.49
C ILE A 64 2.24 0.13 25.43
N LYS A 65 3.42 -0.37 25.82
CA LYS A 65 3.49 -1.19 27.02
C LYS A 65 3.66 -0.24 28.19
N LEU A 66 2.78 -0.31 29.19
CA LEU A 66 3.14 0.18 30.52
C LEU A 66 4.43 -0.56 30.88
N SER A 67 5.50 0.15 31.26
CA SER A 67 6.73 -0.55 31.63
C SER A 67 6.42 -1.52 32.77
N THR A 68 7.07 -2.69 32.79
CA THR A 68 6.91 -3.69 33.85
C THR A 68 7.15 -3.06 35.23
N GLU A 69 7.98 -2.02 35.29
CA GLU A 69 8.21 -1.20 36.48
C GLU A 69 6.98 -0.41 36.92
N TYR A 70 6.24 0.24 36.00
CA TYR A 70 4.99 0.92 36.31
C TYR A 70 3.91 -0.06 36.79
N GLU A 71 3.76 -1.20 36.12
CA GLU A 71 2.80 -2.23 36.55
C GLU A 71 3.14 -2.77 37.94
N ASN A 72 4.41 -3.08 38.19
CA ASN A 72 4.85 -3.57 39.50
C ASN A 72 4.67 -2.50 40.58
N SER A 73 4.90 -1.22 40.27
CA SER A 73 4.67 -0.12 41.22
C SER A 73 3.20 0.01 41.60
N ILE A 74 2.28 -0.13 40.64
CA ILE A 74 0.83 -0.12 40.91
C ILE A 74 0.44 -1.34 41.75
N LYS A 75 0.87 -2.54 41.35
CA LYS A 75 0.56 -3.79 42.08
C LYS A 75 1.13 -3.78 43.50
N LYS A 76 2.35 -3.24 43.69
CA LYS A 76 2.97 -3.02 45.00
C LYS A 76 2.17 -2.05 45.87
N ALA A 77 1.74 -0.92 45.32
CA ALA A 77 0.91 0.04 46.05
C ALA A 77 -0.44 -0.56 46.45
N THR A 78 -1.09 -1.32 45.57
CA THR A 78 -2.33 -2.05 45.85
C THR A 78 -2.13 -3.11 46.94
N ALA A 79 -1.04 -3.88 46.88
CA ALA A 79 -0.73 -4.86 47.91
C ALA A 79 -0.51 -4.21 49.29
N LEU A 80 0.18 -3.07 49.38
CA LEU A 80 0.36 -2.33 50.64
C LEU A 80 -0.90 -1.61 51.12
N ALA A 81 -1.91 -1.47 50.25
CA ALA A 81 -3.23 -0.93 50.56
C ALA A 81 -4.24 -2.00 50.98
N ASP A 82 -3.87 -3.29 50.99
CA ASP A 82 -4.69 -4.35 51.56
C ASP A 82 -4.80 -4.15 53.09
N PHE A 83 -5.96 -4.48 53.66
CA PHE A 83 -6.17 -4.46 55.11
C PHE A 83 -5.93 -5.83 55.74
N ASN A 84 -5.72 -6.87 54.94
CA ASN A 84 -5.37 -8.21 55.39
C ASN A 84 -3.83 -8.35 55.50
N GLU A 85 -3.31 -8.24 56.72
CA GLU A 85 -1.88 -8.37 57.00
C GLU A 85 -1.28 -9.70 56.52
N THR A 86 -2.06 -10.79 56.54
CA THR A 86 -1.64 -12.10 56.03
C THR A 86 -1.37 -12.05 54.52
N ASN A 87 -2.21 -11.38 53.74
CA ASN A 87 -2.00 -11.21 52.30
C ASN A 87 -0.76 -10.36 52.01
N ILE A 88 -0.55 -9.30 52.78
CA ILE A 88 0.61 -8.42 52.63
C ILE A 88 1.90 -9.20 52.90
N ASN A 89 1.93 -9.96 54.00
CA ASN A 89 3.09 -10.78 54.37
C ASN A 89 3.33 -11.90 53.36
N PHE A 90 2.28 -12.50 52.81
CA PHE A 90 2.40 -13.46 51.71
C PHE A 90 3.07 -12.83 50.48
N HIS A 91 2.62 -11.64 50.04
CA HIS A 91 3.23 -10.94 48.91
C HIS A 91 4.68 -10.51 49.18
N LYS A 92 5.04 -10.16 50.43
CA LYS A 92 6.42 -9.87 50.84
C LYS A 92 7.32 -11.11 50.78
N GLN A 93 6.86 -12.24 51.33
CA GLN A 93 7.58 -13.51 51.29
C GLN A 93 7.84 -13.97 49.85
N GLN A 94 6.84 -13.81 48.98
CA GLN A 94 6.96 -14.11 47.56
C GLN A 94 7.76 -13.06 46.77
N LYS A 95 8.14 -11.94 47.41
CA LYS A 95 8.75 -10.77 46.75
C LYS A 95 7.94 -10.29 45.54
N SER A 96 6.61 -10.45 45.60
CA SER A 96 5.69 -10.09 44.53
C SER A 96 5.84 -8.60 44.20
N PHE A 97 5.92 -8.26 42.91
CA PHE A 97 5.95 -6.88 42.43
C PHE A 97 7.08 -6.01 43.03
N GLY A 98 8.17 -6.62 43.53
CA GLY A 98 9.27 -5.91 44.17
C GLY A 98 8.99 -5.43 45.60
N LEU A 99 8.05 -6.06 46.30
CA LEU A 99 7.86 -5.91 47.73
C LEU A 99 9.08 -6.42 48.50
N LYS A 100 9.46 -5.66 49.54
CA LYS A 100 10.52 -5.97 50.49
C LYS A 100 9.91 -6.17 51.87
N GLU A 101 10.57 -6.96 52.71
CA GLU A 101 10.16 -7.17 54.11
C GLU A 101 9.99 -5.84 54.87
N THR A 102 10.83 -4.85 54.56
CA THR A 102 10.82 -3.51 55.17
C THR A 102 9.67 -2.60 54.71
N ASP A 103 8.94 -2.96 53.65
CA ASP A 103 7.82 -2.15 53.18
C ASP A 103 6.67 -2.19 54.20
N LYS A 104 6.08 -1.04 54.52
CA LYS A 104 5.02 -0.95 55.54
C LYS A 104 3.64 -0.86 54.91
N PRO A 105 2.63 -1.56 55.47
CA PRO A 105 1.25 -1.40 55.03
C PRO A 105 0.76 0.02 55.34
N LEU A 106 -0.30 0.45 54.64
CA LEU A 106 -0.96 1.70 54.97
C LEU A 106 -1.55 1.67 56.40
N PRO A 107 -1.51 2.80 57.14
CA PRO A 107 -2.13 2.87 58.46
C PRO A 107 -3.64 2.55 58.40
N GLN A 108 -4.16 1.84 59.39
CA GLN A 108 -5.59 1.49 59.48
C GLN A 108 -6.49 2.66 59.96
N SER A 109 -5.95 3.88 60.01
CA SER A 109 -6.70 5.10 60.38
C SER A 109 -7.76 5.45 59.33
N PRO A 110 -8.77 6.28 59.66
CA PRO A 110 -9.75 6.75 58.67
C PRO A 110 -9.11 7.35 57.42
N THR A 111 -8.04 8.13 57.59
CA THR A 111 -7.27 8.71 56.49
C THR A 111 -6.56 7.65 55.65
N GLY A 112 -5.93 6.66 56.28
CA GLY A 112 -5.28 5.56 55.57
C GLY A 112 -6.29 4.70 54.79
N LYS A 113 -7.49 4.49 55.34
CA LYS A 113 -8.60 3.83 54.64
C LYS A 113 -9.04 4.61 53.39
N ALA A 114 -9.17 5.93 53.50
CA ALA A 114 -9.50 6.78 52.35
C ALA A 114 -8.40 6.76 51.27
N ILE A 115 -7.12 6.70 51.66
CA ILE A 115 -5.98 6.56 50.74
C ILE A 115 -6.01 5.20 50.03
N ALA A 116 -6.22 4.11 50.76
CA ALA A 116 -6.31 2.76 50.19
C ALA A 116 -7.42 2.65 49.13
N ILE A 117 -8.59 3.24 49.39
CA ILE A 117 -9.68 3.31 48.40
C ILE A 117 -9.23 4.03 47.13
N LYS A 118 -8.51 5.16 47.26
CA LYS A 118 -8.00 5.91 46.11
C LYS A 118 -6.94 5.12 45.33
N ILE A 119 -6.04 4.42 46.02
CA ILE A 119 -5.05 3.54 45.39
C ILE A 119 -5.75 2.43 44.60
N ASN A 120 -6.70 1.73 45.21
CA ASN A 120 -7.42 0.63 44.56
C ASN A 120 -8.22 1.10 43.34
N ARG A 121 -8.88 2.27 43.43
CA ARG A 121 -9.55 2.89 42.27
C ARG A 121 -8.57 3.24 41.16
N THR A 122 -7.42 3.82 41.51
CA THR A 122 -6.38 4.19 40.53
C THR A 122 -5.80 2.95 39.86
N ALA A 123 -5.55 1.88 40.62
CA ALA A 123 -5.08 0.61 40.09
C ALA A 123 -6.09 -0.03 39.13
N ALA A 124 -7.38 0.01 39.45
CA ALA A 124 -8.45 -0.46 38.56
C ALA A 124 -8.48 0.33 37.23
N VAL A 125 -8.37 1.66 37.30
CA VAL A 125 -8.29 2.53 36.10
C VAL A 125 -7.04 2.21 35.28
N ALA A 126 -5.88 2.04 35.92
CA ALA A 126 -4.64 1.73 35.23
C ALA A 126 -4.69 0.35 34.55
N ALA A 127 -5.26 -0.66 35.19
CA ALA A 127 -5.47 -1.98 34.60
C ALA A 127 -6.42 -1.92 33.38
N ALA A 128 -7.53 -1.17 33.49
CA ALA A 128 -8.43 -0.96 32.37
C ALA A 128 -7.75 -0.26 31.19
N LEU A 129 -6.92 0.75 31.46
CA LEU A 129 -6.14 1.45 30.43
C LEU A 129 -5.11 0.52 29.77
N ALA A 130 -4.36 -0.25 30.55
CA ALA A 130 -3.39 -1.21 30.03
C ALA A 130 -4.04 -2.24 29.09
N ASN A 131 -5.18 -2.79 29.49
CA ASN A 131 -5.95 -3.72 28.65
C ASN A 131 -6.47 -3.06 27.36
N ALA A 132 -7.01 -1.85 27.45
CA ALA A 132 -7.51 -1.12 26.28
C ALA A 132 -6.39 -0.83 25.27
N VAL A 133 -5.24 -0.44 25.79
CA VAL A 133 -4.02 -0.17 25.05
C VAL A 133 -3.50 -1.44 24.35
N GLU A 134 -3.38 -2.56 25.06
CA GLU A 134 -2.94 -3.82 24.48
C GLU A 134 -3.91 -4.30 23.39
N GLY A 135 -5.20 -4.16 23.64
CA GLY A 135 -6.25 -4.43 22.66
C GLY A 135 -6.12 -3.57 21.39
N ALA A 136 -5.86 -2.27 21.54
CA ALA A 136 -5.62 -1.37 20.42
C ALA A 136 -4.34 -1.73 19.65
N ALA A 137 -3.26 -2.09 20.36
CA ALA A 137 -2.01 -2.53 19.77
C ALA A 137 -2.19 -3.80 18.92
N LYS A 138 -2.94 -4.79 19.45
CA LYS A 138 -3.27 -6.03 18.71
C LYS A 138 -4.07 -5.73 17.45
N LYS A 139 -5.16 -4.95 17.57
CA LYS A 139 -6.00 -4.55 16.42
C LYS A 139 -5.18 -3.84 15.33
N THR A 140 -4.25 -2.98 15.73
CA THR A 140 -3.38 -2.25 14.80
C THR A 140 -2.43 -3.20 14.05
N ARG A 141 -1.80 -4.16 14.74
CA ARG A 141 -0.95 -5.17 14.09
C ARG A 141 -1.73 -6.01 13.08
N GLU A 142 -2.91 -6.48 13.46
CA GLU A 142 -3.77 -7.25 12.55
C GLU A 142 -4.23 -6.42 11.34
N ALA A 143 -4.52 -5.13 11.54
CA ALA A 143 -4.86 -4.22 10.45
C ALA A 143 -3.68 -4.01 9.49
N LYS A 144 -2.46 -3.81 10.00
CA LYS A 144 -1.23 -3.71 9.19
C LYS A 144 -1.02 -4.98 8.35
N LYS A 145 -1.14 -6.16 8.97
CA LYS A 145 -1.02 -7.46 8.27
C LYS A 145 -2.04 -7.61 7.14
N ARG A 146 -3.31 -7.28 7.40
CA ARG A 146 -4.35 -7.31 6.35
C ARG A 146 -4.08 -6.30 5.24
N ALA A 147 -3.59 -5.12 5.58
CA ALA A 147 -3.24 -4.10 4.60
C ALA A 147 -2.09 -4.58 3.71
N ASN A 148 -1.04 -5.16 4.29
CA ASN A 148 0.08 -5.73 3.53
C ASN A 148 -0.36 -6.86 2.60
N ALA A 149 -1.22 -7.78 3.07
CA ALA A 149 -1.78 -8.82 2.20
C ALA A 149 -2.55 -8.24 0.99
N ASN A 150 -3.28 -7.14 1.17
CA ASN A 150 -3.95 -6.45 0.06
C ASN A 150 -2.96 -5.75 -0.89
N LEU A 151 -1.88 -5.16 -0.36
CA LEU A 151 -0.82 -4.55 -1.16
C LEU A 151 -0.06 -5.60 -1.99
N GLU A 152 0.28 -6.74 -1.38
CA GLU A 152 0.86 -7.88 -2.07
C GLU A 152 -0.07 -8.43 -3.14
N LYS A 153 -1.37 -8.56 -2.85
CA LYS A 153 -2.37 -8.97 -3.84
C LYS A 153 -2.45 -7.99 -5.01
N ALA A 154 -2.36 -6.68 -4.76
CA ALA A 154 -2.36 -5.67 -5.82
C ALA A 154 -1.09 -5.74 -6.69
N LEU A 155 0.05 -6.14 -6.12
CA LEU A 155 1.30 -6.31 -6.86
C LEU A 155 1.35 -7.63 -7.64
N TYR A 156 0.99 -8.73 -6.99
CA TYR A 156 1.35 -10.08 -7.44
C TYR A 156 0.15 -10.97 -7.79
N GLY A 157 -1.06 -10.51 -7.48
CA GLY A 157 -2.27 -11.31 -7.56
C GLY A 157 -2.42 -12.23 -6.35
N GLU A 158 -3.36 -13.17 -6.45
CA GLU A 158 -3.66 -14.09 -5.34
C GLU A 158 -2.56 -15.14 -5.16
N GLY A 159 -2.34 -15.58 -3.91
CA GLY A 159 -1.37 -16.62 -3.54
C GLY A 159 -0.29 -16.11 -2.57
N ASP A 160 0.76 -16.92 -2.37
CA ASP A 160 1.85 -16.63 -1.42
C ASP A 160 2.70 -15.43 -1.84
N ALA A 161 3.25 -14.70 -0.86
CA ALA A 161 4.07 -13.53 -1.10
C ALA A 161 5.23 -13.84 -2.07
N ILE A 162 5.32 -13.08 -3.16
CA ILE A 162 6.47 -13.09 -4.05
C ILE A 162 7.40 -11.99 -3.57
N LYS A 163 8.67 -12.32 -3.35
CA LYS A 163 9.66 -11.28 -3.07
C LYS A 163 9.86 -10.46 -4.35
N MET A 164 9.63 -9.14 -4.26
CA MET A 164 9.99 -8.23 -5.34
C MET A 164 11.47 -8.39 -5.66
N ASP A 165 11.78 -8.54 -6.95
CA ASP A 165 13.14 -8.41 -7.44
C ASP A 165 13.18 -7.46 -8.63
N ASP A 166 13.99 -6.42 -8.52
CA ASP A 166 14.10 -5.42 -9.60
C ASP A 166 14.59 -6.06 -10.90
N GLY A 167 15.45 -7.08 -10.81
CA GLY A 167 15.91 -7.84 -11.97
C GLY A 167 14.86 -8.81 -12.55
N GLY A 168 13.69 -8.97 -11.93
CA GLY A 168 12.57 -9.78 -12.41
C GLY A 168 12.81 -11.29 -12.48
N THR A 169 13.94 -11.81 -11.99
CA THR A 169 14.30 -13.22 -12.14
C THR A 169 13.34 -14.16 -11.43
N ALA A 170 13.04 -13.88 -10.17
CA ALA A 170 12.10 -14.62 -9.34
C ALA A 170 10.66 -14.20 -9.62
N LEU A 171 10.42 -12.90 -9.80
CA LEU A 171 9.09 -12.35 -10.05
C LEU A 171 8.51 -12.86 -11.37
N LEU A 172 9.25 -12.72 -12.47
CA LEU A 172 8.85 -13.07 -13.84
C LEU A 172 9.20 -14.53 -14.18
N ALA A 173 9.09 -15.41 -13.19
CA ALA A 173 9.16 -16.86 -13.39
C ALA A 173 7.83 -17.39 -13.93
N GLU A 174 7.89 -18.45 -14.75
CA GLU A 174 6.70 -19.06 -15.38
C GLU A 174 5.62 -19.45 -14.36
N ALA A 175 6.03 -19.94 -13.18
CA ALA A 175 5.12 -20.31 -12.09
C ALA A 175 4.26 -19.14 -11.57
N ASN A 176 4.70 -17.90 -11.76
CA ASN A 176 3.98 -16.70 -11.30
C ASN A 176 3.07 -16.11 -12.38
N LYS A 177 3.16 -16.56 -13.63
CA LYS A 177 2.47 -15.97 -14.79
C LYS A 177 0.96 -15.81 -14.57
N ALA A 178 0.27 -16.88 -14.20
CA ALA A 178 -1.17 -16.85 -13.97
C ALA A 178 -1.58 -15.94 -12.79
N ARG A 179 -0.69 -15.74 -11.82
CA ARG A 179 -0.94 -14.87 -10.67
C ARG A 179 -0.83 -13.41 -11.06
N LEU A 180 0.24 -13.06 -11.78
CA LEU A 180 0.53 -11.71 -12.26
C LEU A 180 -0.48 -11.25 -13.31
N PHE A 181 -0.84 -12.14 -14.23
CA PHE A 181 -1.54 -11.79 -15.47
C PHE A 181 -2.89 -12.47 -15.64
N GLY A 182 -3.29 -13.38 -14.74
CA GLY A 182 -4.54 -14.14 -14.86
C GLY A 182 -4.46 -15.32 -15.83
N ALA A 183 -5.54 -16.09 -15.90
CA ALA A 183 -5.66 -17.22 -16.82
C ALA A 183 -5.86 -16.74 -18.27
N ASP A 184 -5.39 -17.54 -19.23
CA ASP A 184 -5.46 -17.29 -20.69
C ASP A 184 -4.97 -15.88 -21.05
N ALA A 185 -3.87 -15.48 -20.42
CA ALA A 185 -3.36 -14.13 -20.51
C ALA A 185 -2.91 -13.82 -21.95
N THR A 186 -3.37 -12.70 -22.49
CA THR A 186 -3.01 -12.19 -23.82
C THR A 186 -3.00 -10.67 -23.77
N VAL A 187 -2.32 -10.01 -24.70
CA VAL A 187 -2.30 -8.53 -24.73
C VAL A 187 -3.71 -7.94 -24.71
N ASN A 188 -4.62 -8.45 -25.56
CA ASN A 188 -6.01 -7.97 -25.58
C ASN A 188 -6.72 -8.22 -24.25
N LYS A 189 -6.54 -9.38 -23.62
CA LYS A 189 -7.20 -9.67 -22.33
C LYS A 189 -6.65 -8.81 -21.21
N ASN A 190 -5.34 -8.68 -21.14
CA ASN A 190 -4.58 -8.08 -20.04
C ASN A 190 -4.50 -6.57 -20.09
N CYS A 191 -4.60 -5.99 -21.28
CA CYS A 191 -4.58 -4.54 -21.45
C CYS A 191 -5.99 -3.97 -21.68
N GLY A 192 -6.99 -4.82 -21.92
CA GLY A 192 -8.39 -4.40 -22.12
C GLY A 192 -8.68 -3.99 -23.57
N GLY A 193 -8.26 -4.83 -24.52
CA GLY A 193 -8.64 -4.74 -25.92
C GLY A 193 -10.15 -4.95 -26.09
N GLY A 194 -10.75 -4.19 -26.99
CA GLY A 194 -12.19 -4.01 -27.15
C GLY A 194 -12.63 -2.59 -26.78
N SER A 195 -13.87 -2.24 -27.13
CA SER A 195 -14.39 -0.88 -26.94
C SER A 195 -14.31 -0.45 -25.49
N SER A 196 -13.77 0.75 -25.26
CA SER A 196 -13.71 1.38 -23.94
C SER A 196 -14.94 2.20 -23.57
N ALA A 197 -15.91 2.29 -24.49
CA ALA A 197 -17.22 2.90 -24.26
C ALA A 197 -18.28 1.90 -23.78
N SER A 198 -17.96 0.60 -23.78
CA SER A 198 -18.88 -0.48 -23.39
C SER A 198 -18.21 -1.40 -22.40
N GLN A 199 -18.98 -1.93 -21.45
CA GLN A 199 -18.52 -3.05 -20.64
C GLN A 199 -18.25 -4.24 -21.56
N GLY A 200 -17.04 -4.76 -21.56
CA GLY A 200 -16.76 -6.04 -22.21
C GLY A 200 -16.69 -7.18 -21.20
N ALA A 201 -16.65 -8.42 -21.70
CA ALA A 201 -16.50 -9.61 -20.87
C ALA A 201 -15.03 -10.07 -20.80
N ASN A 202 -14.63 -10.65 -19.67
CA ASN A 202 -13.41 -11.44 -19.50
C ASN A 202 -12.08 -10.70 -19.70
N SER A 203 -11.92 -9.48 -19.19
CA SER A 203 -10.63 -8.78 -19.16
C SER A 203 -9.82 -9.09 -17.88
N ASN A 204 -8.50 -9.13 -18.01
CA ASN A 204 -7.51 -9.15 -16.93
C ASN A 204 -6.86 -7.76 -16.71
N ALA A 205 -7.39 -6.69 -17.32
CA ALA A 205 -6.89 -5.32 -17.12
C ALA A 205 -6.93 -4.94 -15.64
N GLY A 206 -5.86 -4.33 -15.12
CA GLY A 206 -5.79 -3.98 -13.70
C GLY A 206 -5.69 -5.17 -12.74
N LYS A 207 -5.42 -6.38 -13.24
CA LYS A 207 -5.27 -7.57 -12.37
C LYS A 207 -4.17 -7.36 -11.33
N THR A 208 -3.06 -6.77 -11.74
CA THR A 208 -1.95 -6.37 -10.87
C THR A 208 -1.31 -5.09 -11.37
N ILE A 209 -0.59 -4.36 -10.50
CA ILE A 209 0.21 -3.20 -10.92
C ILE A 209 1.29 -3.63 -11.93
N ILE A 210 1.84 -4.84 -11.78
CA ILE A 210 2.81 -5.40 -12.72
C ILE A 210 2.18 -5.58 -14.10
N ASN A 211 1.00 -6.21 -14.19
CA ASN A 211 0.23 -6.32 -15.43
C ASN A 211 0.11 -4.98 -16.16
N ASP A 212 -0.23 -3.93 -15.43
CA ASP A 212 -0.47 -2.61 -15.99
C ASP A 212 0.83 -1.97 -16.51
N ILE A 213 1.95 -2.13 -15.81
CA ILE A 213 3.28 -1.70 -16.30
C ILE A 213 3.65 -2.43 -17.59
N PHE A 214 3.34 -3.72 -17.70
CA PHE A 214 3.60 -4.48 -18.93
C PHE A 214 2.85 -3.92 -20.13
N CYS A 215 1.56 -3.61 -19.95
CA CYS A 215 0.71 -3.01 -20.98
C CYS A 215 1.16 -1.61 -21.41
N LEU A 216 1.67 -0.80 -20.48
CA LEU A 216 2.11 0.56 -20.77
C LEU A 216 3.52 0.62 -21.37
N CYS A 217 4.44 -0.22 -20.90
CA CYS A 217 5.87 0.06 -21.06
C CYS A 217 6.66 -1.05 -21.75
N ILE A 218 6.23 -2.31 -21.65
CA ILE A 218 7.01 -3.46 -22.12
C ILE A 218 6.47 -3.99 -23.44
N GLN A 219 5.14 -4.02 -23.58
CA GLN A 219 4.46 -4.51 -24.78
C GLN A 219 4.09 -3.34 -25.71
N GLY A 220 4.61 -3.35 -26.94
CA GLY A 220 4.27 -2.37 -27.98
C GLY A 220 4.28 -2.98 -29.38
N GLU A 221 4.00 -2.21 -30.44
CA GLU A 221 3.83 -2.79 -31.78
C GLU A 221 5.10 -3.49 -32.29
N GLY A 222 6.26 -2.94 -31.96
CA GLY A 222 7.56 -3.52 -32.26
C GLY A 222 8.53 -3.37 -31.10
N ALA A 223 9.61 -4.13 -31.15
CA ALA A 223 10.75 -3.93 -30.27
C ALA A 223 11.42 -2.57 -30.56
N GLY A 224 11.86 -1.88 -29.51
CA GLY A 224 12.62 -0.62 -29.55
C GLY A 224 11.84 0.65 -29.23
N LYS A 225 10.51 0.59 -29.02
CA LYS A 225 9.64 1.75 -28.75
C LYS A 225 9.82 2.26 -27.33
N LYS A 226 10.11 3.53 -27.11
CA LYS A 226 10.50 4.06 -25.79
C LYS A 226 9.30 4.57 -24.99
N LEU A 227 8.28 3.72 -24.81
CA LEU A 227 6.93 4.15 -24.42
C LEU A 227 6.83 4.89 -23.09
N CYS A 228 7.57 4.46 -22.06
CA CYS A 228 7.47 5.03 -20.70
C CYS A 228 8.72 5.79 -20.27
N GLU A 229 9.88 5.40 -20.79
CA GLU A 229 11.18 6.00 -20.48
C GLU A 229 12.03 5.93 -21.73
N HIS A 230 13.23 6.53 -21.74
CA HIS A 230 14.15 6.46 -22.88
C HIS A 230 14.66 5.04 -23.23
N GLN A 231 14.15 4.01 -22.56
CA GLN A 231 14.42 2.59 -22.78
C GLN A 231 13.37 2.00 -23.72
N GLY A 232 13.83 1.34 -24.79
CA GLY A 232 12.93 0.73 -25.77
C GLY A 232 12.19 -0.49 -25.22
N THR A 233 10.96 -0.71 -25.68
CA THR A 233 10.21 -1.97 -25.58
C THR A 233 11.11 -3.07 -26.11
N THR A 234 11.00 -4.26 -25.55
CA THR A 234 11.86 -5.36 -25.98
C THR A 234 11.14 -6.30 -26.93
N MET A 235 9.80 -6.18 -27.04
CA MET A 235 8.97 -7.15 -27.72
C MET A 235 7.81 -6.50 -28.48
N SER A 236 7.43 -7.15 -29.56
CA SER A 236 6.26 -6.81 -30.38
C SER A 236 4.99 -7.37 -29.75
N LYS A 237 3.83 -6.76 -30.08
CA LYS A 237 2.49 -7.27 -29.79
C LYS A 237 2.32 -8.76 -30.14
N ASN A 238 3.04 -9.21 -31.17
CA ASN A 238 2.97 -10.57 -31.71
C ASN A 238 3.69 -11.61 -30.84
N ASP A 239 4.58 -11.20 -29.94
CA ASP A 239 5.38 -12.13 -29.12
C ASP A 239 4.60 -12.67 -27.90
N ASN A 240 3.34 -12.26 -27.74
CA ASN A 240 2.40 -12.64 -26.67
C ASN A 240 3.06 -12.87 -25.29
N LEU A 241 3.69 -11.82 -24.78
CA LEU A 241 4.51 -11.86 -23.56
C LEU A 241 3.80 -12.51 -22.38
N PHE A 242 2.52 -12.17 -22.21
CA PHE A 242 1.68 -12.66 -21.13
C PHE A 242 1.47 -14.18 -21.12
N ALA A 243 1.55 -14.84 -22.29
CA ALA A 243 1.33 -16.28 -22.41
C ALA A 243 2.63 -17.08 -22.49
N ASP A 244 3.60 -16.66 -23.30
CA ASP A 244 4.63 -17.59 -23.78
C ASP A 244 6.07 -17.17 -23.45
N GLN A 245 6.29 -15.91 -23.06
CA GLN A 245 7.63 -15.31 -23.04
C GLN A 245 7.91 -14.44 -21.80
N ILE A 246 7.19 -14.64 -20.68
CA ILE A 246 7.37 -13.81 -19.47
C ILE A 246 8.83 -13.71 -18.99
N THR A 247 9.60 -14.79 -19.15
CA THR A 247 11.00 -14.85 -18.69
C THR A 247 11.96 -14.01 -19.55
N THR A 248 11.62 -13.70 -20.80
CA THR A 248 12.49 -12.88 -21.68
C THR A 248 12.37 -11.38 -21.35
N ALA A 249 11.31 -10.98 -20.65
CA ALA A 249 11.04 -9.61 -20.26
C ALA A 249 11.86 -9.11 -19.06
N LYS A 250 12.63 -9.98 -18.39
CA LYS A 250 13.41 -9.68 -17.17
C LYS A 250 14.35 -8.49 -17.34
N ASN A 251 15.05 -8.42 -18.46
CA ASN A 251 15.99 -7.34 -18.73
C ASN A 251 15.26 -6.00 -18.92
N SER A 252 14.12 -6.00 -19.59
CA SER A 252 13.27 -4.82 -19.81
C SER A 252 12.68 -4.34 -18.50
N TRP A 253 12.18 -5.28 -17.69
CA TRP A 253 11.68 -5.03 -16.36
C TRP A 253 12.74 -4.38 -15.47
N GLY A 254 13.94 -4.96 -15.42
CA GLY A 254 15.07 -4.40 -14.67
C GLY A 254 15.39 -2.96 -15.05
N LYS A 255 15.50 -2.68 -16.35
CA LYS A 255 15.77 -1.34 -16.86
C LYS A 255 14.66 -0.34 -16.52
N LEU A 256 13.40 -0.75 -16.60
CA LEU A 256 12.28 0.12 -16.20
C LEU A 256 12.31 0.40 -14.69
N LEU A 257 12.63 -0.60 -13.88
CA LEU A 257 12.62 -0.48 -12.42
C LEU A 257 13.77 0.38 -11.88
N GLU A 258 14.82 0.63 -12.67
CA GLU A 258 15.83 1.65 -12.38
C GLU A 258 15.22 3.06 -12.26
N ALA A 259 14.17 3.36 -13.03
CA ALA A 259 13.45 4.63 -12.93
C ALA A 259 12.48 4.68 -11.73
N CYS A 260 12.03 3.52 -11.23
CA CYS A 260 11.16 3.44 -10.07
C CYS A 260 11.98 3.53 -8.76
N ARG A 261 12.18 4.73 -8.22
CA ARG A 261 12.88 4.95 -6.94
C ARG A 261 12.26 4.14 -5.79
N LYS A 262 13.10 3.39 -5.05
CA LYS A 262 12.70 2.63 -3.86
C LYS A 262 12.16 3.51 -2.74
N HIS A 263 11.28 2.93 -1.94
CA HIS A 263 10.73 3.55 -0.74
C HIS A 263 11.39 2.93 0.49
N ASP A 264 12.37 3.61 1.08
CA ASP A 264 13.12 3.05 2.21
C ASP A 264 12.36 3.22 3.54
N ASP A 265 11.63 4.33 3.67
CA ASP A 265 10.89 4.68 4.89
C ASP A 265 9.60 3.86 5.06
N GLU A 266 9.10 3.81 6.30
CA GLU A 266 7.78 3.22 6.60
C GLU A 266 6.67 3.99 5.87
N ILE A 267 5.81 3.29 5.15
CA ILE A 267 4.70 3.92 4.45
C ILE A 267 3.62 4.39 5.43
N THR A 268 2.96 5.49 5.06
CA THR A 268 1.79 6.01 5.75
C THR A 268 0.52 5.85 4.91
N SER A 269 -0.64 5.85 5.58
CA SER A 269 -1.94 5.85 4.90
C SER A 269 -2.14 7.09 4.02
N THR A 270 -1.59 8.23 4.44
CA THR A 270 -1.61 9.49 3.69
C THR A 270 -0.81 9.38 2.39
N GLU A 271 0.39 8.79 2.42
CA GLU A 271 1.19 8.60 1.20
C GLU A 271 0.52 7.65 0.21
N LEU A 272 -0.04 6.52 0.69
CA LEU A 272 -0.77 5.59 -0.17
C LEU A 272 -2.00 6.25 -0.79
N SER A 273 -2.74 7.04 0.00
CA SER A 273 -3.92 7.78 -0.47
C SER A 273 -3.57 8.87 -1.49
N ALA A 274 -2.43 9.56 -1.30
CA ALA A 274 -1.91 10.53 -2.26
C ALA A 274 -1.52 9.85 -3.57
N ALA A 275 -0.83 8.71 -3.50
CA ALA A 275 -0.45 7.92 -4.68
C ALA A 275 -1.68 7.41 -5.46
N LEU A 276 -2.69 6.90 -4.76
CA LEU A 276 -3.96 6.47 -5.36
C LEU A 276 -4.72 7.64 -6.01
N THR A 277 -4.72 8.81 -5.37
CA THR A 277 -5.31 10.03 -5.94
C THR A 277 -4.57 10.45 -7.22
N ALA A 278 -3.24 10.41 -7.20
CA ALA A 278 -2.43 10.72 -8.38
C ALA A 278 -2.72 9.75 -9.52
N PHE A 279 -2.79 8.43 -9.25
CA PHE A 279 -3.19 7.43 -10.25
C PHE A 279 -4.58 7.72 -10.82
N LYS A 280 -5.58 7.98 -9.98
CA LYS A 280 -6.94 8.29 -10.44
C LYS A 280 -6.97 9.54 -11.32
N ALA A 281 -6.17 10.55 -11.00
CA ALA A 281 -6.06 11.77 -11.81
C ALA A 281 -5.40 11.53 -13.19
N ARG A 282 -4.71 10.39 -13.37
CA ARG A 282 -4.14 10.00 -14.68
C ARG A 282 -5.14 9.28 -15.58
N LEU A 283 -6.20 8.68 -15.04
CA LEU A 283 -7.24 8.03 -15.84
C LEU A 283 -7.92 9.06 -16.77
N GLY A 284 -7.89 8.80 -18.08
CA GLY A 284 -8.39 9.68 -19.13
C GLY A 284 -7.55 10.94 -19.40
N ALA A 285 -6.47 11.14 -18.65
CA ALA A 285 -5.50 12.23 -18.85
C ALA A 285 -4.37 11.82 -19.82
N ASN A 286 -4.74 11.11 -20.88
CA ASN A 286 -3.85 10.66 -21.94
C ASN A 286 -3.15 11.88 -22.56
N GLU A 287 -1.84 11.77 -22.82
CA GLU A 287 -1.04 12.87 -23.38
C GLU A 287 -1.56 13.34 -24.75
N LYS A 288 -2.11 12.41 -25.52
CA LYS A 288 -2.76 12.66 -26.81
C LYS A 288 -4.25 12.38 -26.69
N ALA A 289 -5.07 13.24 -27.29
CA ALA A 289 -6.49 12.94 -27.44
C ALA A 289 -6.68 11.77 -28.43
N PRO A 290 -7.68 10.90 -28.21
CA PRO A 290 -8.04 9.88 -29.20
C PRO A 290 -8.38 10.52 -30.55
N GLY A 291 -7.91 9.91 -31.64
CA GLY A 291 -8.18 10.35 -33.00
C GLY A 291 -9.63 10.12 -33.44
N ASP A 292 -10.35 9.24 -32.76
CA ASP A 292 -11.77 8.96 -33.00
C ASP A 292 -12.76 9.97 -32.36
N GLY A 293 -12.23 11.01 -31.68
CA GLY A 293 -13.05 12.07 -31.08
C GLY A 293 -13.89 11.66 -29.87
N THR A 294 -13.76 10.43 -29.36
CA THR A 294 -14.66 9.89 -28.33
C THR A 294 -14.13 10.17 -26.92
N ALA A 295 -14.33 11.41 -26.44
CA ALA A 295 -13.83 11.85 -25.13
C ALA A 295 -14.39 11.03 -23.94
N ALA A 296 -15.58 10.44 -24.07
CA ALA A 296 -16.15 9.57 -23.03
C ALA A 296 -15.44 8.22 -22.94
N GLY A 297 -14.98 7.67 -24.07
CA GLY A 297 -14.35 6.35 -24.13
C GLY A 297 -12.99 6.29 -23.42
N LYS A 298 -12.30 7.42 -23.25
CA LYS A 298 -10.97 7.42 -22.62
C LYS A 298 -10.96 7.55 -21.09
N GLN A 299 -12.08 7.88 -20.47
CA GLN A 299 -12.13 8.26 -19.03
C GLN A 299 -11.59 7.18 -18.08
N ASN A 300 -11.68 5.91 -18.48
CA ASN A 300 -11.21 4.77 -17.71
C ASN A 300 -9.89 4.19 -18.26
N ILE A 301 -9.12 4.98 -19.01
CA ILE A 301 -7.90 4.53 -19.68
C ILE A 301 -6.68 5.22 -19.12
N LEU A 302 -5.64 4.44 -18.84
CA LEU A 302 -4.30 4.90 -18.55
C LEU A 302 -3.40 4.64 -19.76
N GLY A 303 -2.56 5.59 -20.18
CA GLY A 303 -1.64 5.44 -21.32
C GLY A 303 -2.16 5.97 -22.65
N TYR A 304 -1.47 5.68 -23.76
CA TYR A 304 -1.85 6.19 -25.09
C TYR A 304 -2.89 5.30 -25.78
N ILE A 305 -4.05 5.90 -26.08
CA ILE A 305 -5.11 5.36 -26.94
C ILE A 305 -5.49 6.32 -28.08
N GLU A 306 -5.37 5.88 -29.34
CA GLU A 306 -5.86 6.63 -30.51
C GLU A 306 -7.29 6.26 -30.90
N ASN A 307 -7.71 4.99 -30.72
CA ASN A 307 -9.05 4.50 -31.06
C ASN A 307 -9.66 3.74 -29.88
N THR A 308 -10.66 4.36 -29.26
CA THR A 308 -11.46 3.87 -28.13
C THR A 308 -12.37 2.71 -28.50
N GLY A 309 -12.73 2.53 -29.77
CA GLY A 309 -13.53 1.40 -30.25
C GLY A 309 -12.77 0.07 -30.24
N THR A 310 -11.44 0.09 -30.38
CA THR A 310 -10.60 -1.12 -30.33
C THR A 310 -9.90 -1.34 -28.99
N GLY A 311 -9.81 -0.30 -28.15
CA GLY A 311 -9.14 -0.36 -26.85
C GLY A 311 -7.64 -0.66 -26.94
N CYS A 312 -7.09 -1.12 -25.83
CA CYS A 312 -5.65 -1.30 -25.66
C CYS A 312 -5.19 -2.65 -26.19
N THR A 313 -4.53 -2.62 -27.34
CA THR A 313 -4.12 -3.82 -28.09
C THR A 313 -2.59 -3.97 -28.19
N GLY A 314 -1.84 -3.01 -27.63
CA GLY A 314 -0.38 -2.93 -27.78
C GLY A 314 0.08 -2.54 -29.19
N GLN A 315 -0.83 -2.13 -30.08
CA GLN A 315 -0.48 -1.54 -31.38
C GLN A 315 0.09 -0.12 -31.21
N THR A 316 0.66 0.45 -32.28
CA THR A 316 1.11 1.85 -32.28
C THR A 316 -0.04 2.72 -31.83
N LYS A 317 0.23 3.56 -30.83
CA LYS A 317 -0.75 4.47 -30.20
C LYS A 317 -1.93 3.75 -29.52
N GLN A 318 -1.74 2.49 -29.12
CA GLN A 318 -2.71 1.67 -28.37
C GLN A 318 -2.03 0.95 -27.18
N THR A 319 -1.01 1.59 -26.62
CA THR A 319 -0.19 1.13 -25.49
C THR A 319 -0.75 1.72 -24.21
N CYS A 320 -1.79 1.08 -23.70
CA CYS A 320 -2.61 1.59 -22.60
C CYS A 320 -3.16 0.44 -21.74
N VAL A 321 -3.85 0.79 -20.67
CA VAL A 321 -4.71 -0.12 -19.90
C VAL A 321 -6.13 0.44 -19.90
N ASN A 322 -7.08 -0.37 -20.37
CA ASN A 322 -8.49 -0.02 -20.42
C ASN A 322 -9.24 -0.67 -19.25
N TYR A 323 -9.54 0.14 -18.23
CA TYR A 323 -10.26 -0.32 -17.04
C TYR A 323 -11.79 -0.22 -17.18
N ALA A 324 -12.33 0.14 -18.35
CA ALA A 324 -13.77 0.29 -18.56
C ALA A 324 -14.57 -0.97 -18.17
N TYR A 325 -13.96 -2.15 -18.34
CA TYR A 325 -14.48 -3.46 -17.94
C TYR A 325 -14.81 -3.58 -16.44
N HIS A 326 -14.17 -2.77 -15.59
CA HIS A 326 -14.34 -2.78 -14.14
C HIS A 326 -15.15 -1.59 -13.61
N PHE A 327 -15.31 -0.53 -14.40
CA PHE A 327 -15.92 0.74 -13.97
C PHE A 327 -17.23 1.08 -14.68
N LEU A 328 -17.51 0.52 -15.86
CA LEU A 328 -18.80 0.68 -16.51
C LEU A 328 -19.77 -0.39 -15.97
N SER A 329 -20.78 0.05 -15.22
CA SER A 329 -21.93 -0.78 -14.86
C SER A 329 -22.86 -0.94 -16.06
N ASP A 330 -23.47 -2.12 -16.18
CA ASP A 330 -24.47 -2.45 -17.19
C ASP A 330 -25.59 -1.38 -17.27
N PRO A 331 -25.92 -0.81 -18.45
CA PRO A 331 -27.09 0.02 -18.61
C PRO A 331 -28.35 -0.85 -18.46
N GLN A 332 -28.92 -0.84 -17.25
CA GLN A 332 -30.21 -1.41 -16.87
C GLN A 332 -30.30 -2.95 -16.74
N GLN A 333 -30.08 -3.44 -15.51
CA GLN A 333 -31.06 -4.38 -14.96
C GLN A 333 -32.26 -3.58 -14.46
N THR A 334 -33.24 -3.35 -15.33
CA THR A 334 -34.61 -3.10 -14.86
C THR A 334 -35.03 -4.32 -14.05
N TYR A 335 -35.13 -4.18 -12.74
CA TYR A 335 -35.84 -5.15 -11.91
C TYR A 335 -37.31 -5.16 -12.34
N PRO A 336 -37.87 -6.28 -12.84
CA PRO A 336 -39.31 -6.42 -12.91
C PRO A 336 -39.85 -6.46 -11.46
N GLY A 337 -40.89 -5.68 -11.21
CA GLY A 337 -41.60 -5.63 -9.93
C GLY A 337 -42.36 -6.91 -9.60
#